data_AF-A0AA43IPS2-F1
#
_entry.id   AF-A0AA43IPS2-F1
#
_cell.length_a   1.000
_cell.length_b   1.000
_cell.length_c   1.000
_cell.angle_alpha   90.00
_cell.angle_beta   90.00
_cell.angle_gamma   90.00
#
_symmetry.space_group_name_H-M   'P 1'
#
loop_
_entity.id
_entity.type
_entity.pdbx_description
1 polymer ?
#
loop_
_entity_poly.entity_id
_entity_poly.type
_entity_poly.pdbx_seq_one_letter_code
_entity_poly.pdbx_strand_id
1 'polypeptide(L)' 'MFKNMTKRRGVRYGAAVVAMGVNIISVTGCSTDSPKPASTMTQEQVKSNADKSFERLKQEEKNRTTGSGPAPY' A
#
# COMPACT_ATOMS: atom_id res chain seq x y z
N MET A 1 -31.44 -42.00 -28.72
CA MET A 1 -30.30 -42.00 -27.77
C MET A 1 -29.27 -40.89 -28.05
N PHE A 2 -28.81 -40.71 -29.30
CA PHE A 2 -27.78 -39.72 -29.68
C PHE A 2 -28.12 -38.24 -29.41
N LYS A 3 -29.38 -37.83 -29.61
CA LYS A 3 -29.84 -36.43 -29.46
C LYS A 3 -29.62 -35.86 -28.04
N ASN A 4 -29.73 -36.71 -27.02
CA ASN A 4 -29.50 -36.33 -25.63
C ASN A 4 -28.01 -36.18 -25.29
N MET A 5 -27.15 -36.91 -26.00
CA MET A 5 -25.71 -36.91 -25.78
C MET A 5 -25.07 -35.62 -26.32
N THR A 6 -25.53 -35.12 -27.46
CA THR A 6 -25.08 -33.84 -28.04
C THR A 6 -25.53 -32.65 -27.19
N LYS A 7 -26.75 -32.67 -26.65
CA LYS A 7 -27.26 -31.64 -25.72
C LYS A 7 -26.45 -31.57 -24.43
N ARG A 8 -26.12 -32.74 -23.84
CA ARG A 8 -25.28 -32.83 -22.63
C ARG A 8 -23.85 -32.33 -22.88
N ARG A 9 -23.29 -32.58 -24.06
CA ARG A 9 -21.97 -32.04 -24.45
C ARG A 9 -22.02 -30.52 -24.58
N GLY A 10 -23.01 -29.96 -25.28
CA GLY A 10 -23.16 -28.51 -25.44
C GLY A 10 -23.30 -27.75 -24.12
N VAL A 11 -24.08 -28.28 -23.16
CA VAL A 11 -24.23 -27.68 -21.82
C VAL A 11 -22.91 -27.69 -21.05
N ARG A 12 -22.13 -28.77 -21.12
CA ARG A 12 -20.83 -28.87 -20.45
C ARG A 12 -19.80 -27.89 -21.01
N TYR A 13 -19.74 -27.75 -22.34
CA TYR A 13 -18.87 -26.77 -22.98
C TYR A 13 -19.28 -25.33 -22.65
N GLY A 14 -20.57 -25.02 -22.68
CA GLY A 14 -21.08 -23.70 -22.28
C GLY A 14 -20.74 -23.35 -20.83
N ALA A 15 -20.93 -24.30 -19.90
CA ALA A 15 -20.57 -24.11 -18.50
C ALA A 15 -19.06 -23.90 -18.30
N ALA A 16 -18.23 -24.63 -19.03
CA ALA A 16 -16.78 -24.50 -18.96
C ALA A 16 -16.28 -23.13 -19.44
N VAL A 17 -16.87 -22.60 -20.53
CA VAL A 17 -16.53 -21.27 -21.06
C VAL A 17 -16.94 -20.16 -20.08
N VAL A 18 -18.13 -20.25 -19.48
CA VAL A 18 -18.58 -19.28 -18.47
C VAL A 18 -17.70 -19.32 -17.23
N ALA A 19 -17.36 -20.51 -16.74
CA ALA A 19 -16.48 -20.67 -15.58
C ALA A 19 -15.08 -20.06 -15.83
N MET A 20 -14.50 -20.31 -17.01
CA MET A 20 -13.20 -19.70 -17.39
C MET A 20 -13.28 -18.17 -17.44
N GLY A 21 -14.34 -17.60 -18.02
CA GLY A 21 -14.51 -16.14 -18.12
C GLY A 21 -14.60 -15.44 -16.77
N VAL A 22 -15.33 -16.02 -15.81
CA VAL A 22 -15.48 -15.46 -14.46
C VAL A 22 -14.15 -15.45 -13.70
N ASN A 23 -13.35 -16.51 -13.83
CA ASN A 23 -12.03 -16.60 -13.18
C ASN A 23 -11.06 -15.51 -13.70
N ILE A 24 -11.08 -15.21 -15.00
CA ILE A 24 -10.20 -14.20 -15.59
C ILE A 24 -10.52 -12.79 -15.03
N ILE A 25 -11.80 -12.46 -14.89
CA ILE A 25 -12.25 -11.14 -14.38
C ILE A 25 -11.88 -10.96 -12.90
N SER A 26 -11.89 -12.04 -12.11
CA SER A 26 -11.50 -11.97 -10.69
C SER A 26 -10.00 -11.74 -10.44
N VAL A 27 -9.14 -12.03 -11.43
CA VAL A 27 -7.67 -11.88 -11.29
C VAL A 27 -7.18 -10.49 -11.72
N THR A 28 -7.98 -9.73 -12.48
CA THR A 28 -7.64 -8.36 -12.90
C THR A 28 -7.95 -7.28 -11.86
N GLY A 29 -8.37 -7.67 -10.66
CA GLY A 29 -8.68 -6.74 -9.56
C GLY A 29 -7.60 -6.70 -8.49
N CYS A 30 -6.42 -6.13 -8.76
CA CYS A 30 -5.53 -5.72 -7.68
C CYS A 30 -4.59 -4.59 -8.13
N SER A 31 -4.79 -3.40 -7.54
CA SER A 31 -3.95 -2.20 -7.62
C SER A 31 -3.60 -1.67 -9.01
N THR A 32 -4.58 -1.08 -9.70
CA THR A 32 -4.32 -0.08 -10.74
C THR A 32 -4.01 1.32 -10.16
N ASP A 33 -3.96 1.46 -8.83
CA ASP A 33 -3.46 2.69 -8.21
C ASP A 33 -1.95 2.74 -8.44
N SER A 34 -1.55 3.40 -9.52
CA SER A 34 -0.14 3.73 -9.74
C SER A 34 0.34 4.48 -8.49
N PRO A 35 1.42 4.02 -7.81
CA PRO A 35 1.91 4.70 -6.62
C PRO A 35 2.15 6.16 -6.98
N LYS A 36 1.37 7.05 -6.35
CA LYS A 36 1.55 8.49 -6.51
C LYS A 36 3.04 8.77 -6.28
N PRO A 37 3.74 9.47 -7.20
CA PRO A 37 5.17 9.67 -7.05
C PRO A 37 5.42 10.25 -5.67
N ALA A 38 6.16 9.50 -4.85
CA ALA A 38 6.50 9.93 -3.51
C ALA A 38 7.13 11.33 -3.64
N SER A 39 6.57 12.30 -2.92
CA SER A 39 7.14 13.65 -2.88
C SER A 39 8.56 13.52 -2.35
N THR A 40 9.56 13.47 -3.23
CA THR A 40 10.96 13.41 -2.84
C THR A 40 11.29 14.72 -2.16
N MET A 41 11.48 14.65 -0.85
CA MET A 41 11.90 15.80 -0.06
C MET A 41 13.21 16.32 -0.64
N THR A 42 13.27 17.62 -0.93
CA THR A 42 14.50 18.19 -1.51
C THR A 42 15.62 18.20 -0.46
N GLN A 43 16.88 18.21 -0.90
CA GLN A 43 18.02 18.18 0.02
C GLN A 43 18.01 19.36 1.00
N GLU A 44 17.49 20.51 0.55
CA GLU A 44 17.32 21.73 1.36
C GLU A 44 16.27 21.53 2.45
N GLN A 45 15.18 20.83 2.17
CA GLN A 45 14.15 20.50 3.17
C GLN A 45 14.68 19.52 4.21
N VAL A 46 15.45 18.51 3.78
CA VAL A 46 16.10 17.57 4.71
C VAL A 46 17.07 18.31 5.63
N LYS A 47 17.90 19.20 5.07
CA LYS A 47 18.83 20.02 5.84
C LYS A 47 18.10 20.93 6.84
N SER A 48 17.08 21.66 6.38
CA SER A 48 16.31 22.56 7.25
C SER A 48 15.59 21.81 8.38
N ASN A 49 15.05 20.63 8.11
CA ASN A 49 14.43 19.79 9.14
C ASN A 49 15.44 19.27 10.16
N ALA A 50 16.63 18.87 9.71
CA ALA A 50 17.71 18.44 10.59
C ALA A 50 18.16 19.60 11.49
N ASP A 51 18.46 20.76 10.92
CA ASP A 51 18.90 21.96 11.66
C ASP A 51 17.88 22.36 12.74
N LYS A 52 16.58 22.40 12.38
CA LYS A 52 15.50 22.72 13.32
C LYS A 52 15.37 21.69 14.44
N SER A 53 15.61 20.42 14.14
CA SER A 53 15.57 19.34 15.14
C SER A 53 16.74 19.45 16.11
N PHE A 54 17.94 19.75 15.60
CA PHE A 54 19.10 20.01 16.46
C PHE A 54 18.91 21.22 17.37
N GLU A 55 18.38 22.33 16.86
CA GLU A 55 18.08 23.50 17.69
C GLU A 55 17.07 23.19 18.80
N ARG A 56 16.02 22.41 18.48
CA ARG A 56 15.05 21.94 19.49
C ARG A 56 15.69 21.07 20.56
N LEU A 57 16.55 20.12 20.18
CA LEU A 57 17.26 19.26 21.12
C LEU A 57 18.17 20.07 22.05
N LYS A 58 18.88 21.08 21.54
CA LYS A 58 19.69 22.00 22.37
C LYS A 58 18.82 22.75 23.37
N GLN A 59 17.66 23.24 22.92
CA GLN A 59 16.73 23.96 23.77
C GLN A 59 16.15 23.06 24.86
N GLU A 60 15.80 21.82 24.52
CA GLU A 60 15.31 20.81 25.46
C GLU A 60 16.39 20.45 26.48
N GLU A 61 17.64 20.25 26.05
CA GLU A 61 18.76 19.98 26.96
C GLU A 61 18.99 21.15 27.91
N LYS A 62 19.05 22.39 27.39
CA LYS A 62 19.18 23.59 28.21
C LYS A 62 18.03 23.75 29.20
N ASN A 63 16.81 23.42 28.77
CA ASN A 63 15.62 23.43 29.62
C ASN A 63 15.76 22.37 30.73
N ARG A 64 16.21 21.15 30.40
CA ARG A 64 16.48 20.07 31.36
C ARG A 64 17.59 20.41 32.35
N THR A 65 18.61 21.16 31.94
CA THR A 65 19.67 21.65 32.85
C THR A 65 19.14 22.72 33.81
N THR A 66 18.14 23.50 33.40
CA THR A 66 17.56 24.60 34.21
C THR A 66 16.36 24.13 35.06
N GLY A 67 15.66 23.08 34.64
CA GLY A 67 14.49 22.51 35.31
C GLY A 67 14.74 21.06 35.70
N SER A 68 15.12 20.84 36.97
CA SER A 68 14.86 19.63 37.76
C SER A 68 15.02 18.26 37.05
N GLY A 69 16.25 17.75 37.02
CA GLY A 69 16.54 16.30 37.10
C GLY A 69 16.21 15.44 35.87
N PRO A 70 16.82 14.24 35.75
CA PRO A 70 16.51 13.33 34.65
C PRO A 70 15.04 12.88 34.73
N ALA A 71 14.32 12.99 33.60
CA ALA A 71 12.99 12.42 33.47
C ALA A 71 13.05 10.91 33.78
N PRO A 72 12.19 10.38 34.67
CA PRO A 72 12.16 8.94 34.92
C PRO A 72 11.61 8.24 33.67
N TYR A 73 12.29 7.16 33.29
CA TYR A 73 11.84 6.23 32.26
C TYR A 73 10.59 5.47 32.70
#